data_AF-A0A2V6BK92-F1
#
_entry.id   AF-A0A2V6BK92-F1
#
_cell.length_a   1.000
_cell.length_b   1.000
_cell.length_c   1.000
_cell.angle_alpha   90.00
_cell.angle_beta   90.00
_cell.angle_gamma   90.00
#
_symmetry.space_group_name_H-M   'P 1'
#
loop_
_entity.id
_entity.type
_entity.pdbx_description
1 polymer ?
#
loop_
_entity_poly.entity_id
_entity_poly.type
_entity_poly.pdbx_seq_one_letter_code
_entity_poly.pdbx_strand_id
1 'polypeptide(L)'
;MVTTLAGVAGSYGIADGMGSAARFMNPAGIAVANSGTLYVADACNHEIRNGVPADLKITCTDGTTIVPNRTLDTYTITVTNTGLQNLNGAVVTDTFPAQLQNVTYTATGKGGATGFSDGSGNINQSLNLPPGSSVTYKATGLINGASGTVISNTANVSVPVGVTEVITADNTATDKDTIQ
;
A
#
# COMPACT_ATOMS: atom_id res chain seq x y z
N MET A 1 -15.00 -1.42 -0.24
CA MET A 1 -14.62 -0.99 -1.61
C MET A 1 -14.28 -2.24 -2.41
N VAL A 2 -14.57 -2.26 -3.70
CA VAL A 2 -14.23 -3.37 -4.62
C VAL A 2 -13.33 -2.79 -5.71
N THR A 3 -12.28 -3.51 -6.08
CA THR A 3 -11.34 -3.15 -7.15
C THR A 3 -11.31 -4.24 -8.21
N THR A 4 -10.99 -3.86 -9.45
CA THR A 4 -10.81 -4.80 -10.56
C THR A 4 -9.34 -5.15 -10.68
N LEU A 5 -9.02 -6.43 -10.52
CA LEU A 5 -7.64 -6.91 -10.56
C LEU A 5 -7.12 -7.15 -11.98
N ALA A 6 -7.96 -7.62 -12.90
CA ALA A 6 -7.58 -7.88 -14.28
C ALA A 6 -8.80 -7.84 -15.20
N GLY A 7 -8.58 -7.52 -16.49
CA GLY A 7 -9.66 -7.42 -17.47
C GLY A 7 -10.28 -6.03 -17.56
N VAL A 8 -11.12 -5.84 -18.57
CA VAL A 8 -11.91 -4.63 -18.80
C VAL A 8 -13.33 -5.05 -19.20
N ALA A 9 -14.34 -4.55 -18.49
CA ALA A 9 -15.74 -4.84 -18.80
C ALA A 9 -16.08 -4.43 -20.24
N GLY A 10 -16.82 -5.29 -20.96
CA GLY A 10 -17.18 -5.06 -22.36
C GLY A 10 -16.07 -5.29 -23.39
N SER A 11 -14.83 -5.54 -22.95
CA SER A 11 -13.70 -5.90 -23.82
C SER A 11 -13.28 -7.33 -23.56
N TYR A 12 -13.78 -8.26 -24.38
CA TYR A 12 -13.46 -9.68 -24.30
C TYR A 12 -12.38 -10.09 -25.33
N GLY A 13 -11.80 -11.27 -25.13
CA GLY A 13 -10.78 -11.84 -26.01
C GLY A 13 -9.75 -12.65 -25.25
N ILE A 14 -8.71 -13.10 -25.94
CA ILE A 14 -7.68 -14.02 -25.42
C ILE A 14 -6.37 -13.31 -25.04
N ALA A 15 -6.31 -11.98 -25.16
CA ALA A 15 -5.06 -11.26 -24.95
C ALA A 15 -4.55 -11.47 -23.52
N ASP A 16 -3.32 -11.96 -23.41
CA ASP A 16 -2.57 -11.93 -22.17
C ASP A 16 -2.13 -10.49 -21.85
N GLY A 17 -1.92 -10.23 -20.57
CA GLY A 17 -1.48 -8.93 -20.11
C GLY A 17 -1.64 -8.79 -18.61
N MET A 18 -1.11 -7.71 -18.07
CA MET A 18 -1.27 -7.36 -16.67
C MET A 18 -2.48 -6.45 -16.47
N GLY A 19 -3.23 -6.64 -15.40
CA GLY A 19 -4.34 -5.76 -15.05
C GLY A 19 -5.36 -5.60 -16.17
N SER A 20 -5.63 -4.35 -16.52
CA SER A 20 -6.58 -3.98 -17.58
C SER A 20 -6.08 -4.31 -19.00
N ALA A 21 -4.84 -4.80 -19.19
CA ALA A 21 -4.38 -5.30 -20.49
C ALA A 21 -4.85 -6.74 -20.76
N ALA A 22 -5.07 -7.55 -19.72
CA ALA A 22 -5.63 -8.90 -19.87
C ALA A 22 -7.05 -8.83 -20.46
N ARG A 23 -7.44 -9.84 -21.23
CA ARG A 23 -8.82 -10.02 -21.73
C ARG A 23 -9.32 -11.39 -21.32
N PHE A 24 -10.60 -11.46 -21.01
CA PHE A 24 -11.31 -12.68 -20.65
C PHE A 24 -12.62 -12.77 -21.43
N MET A 25 -13.17 -13.96 -21.61
CA MET A 25 -14.48 -14.19 -22.22
C MET A 25 -15.29 -15.19 -21.39
N ASN A 26 -16.24 -14.65 -20.61
CA ASN A 26 -17.11 -15.41 -19.72
C ASN A 26 -16.34 -16.33 -18.74
N PRO A 27 -15.51 -15.75 -17.85
CA PRO A 27 -14.85 -16.52 -16.82
C PRO A 27 -15.89 -17.15 -15.88
N ALA A 28 -15.81 -18.47 -15.70
CA ALA A 28 -16.82 -19.26 -14.98
C ALA A 28 -16.36 -19.77 -13.61
N GLY A 29 -15.08 -19.65 -13.29
CA GLY A 29 -14.54 -20.12 -12.02
C GLY A 29 -13.15 -19.56 -11.72
N ILE A 30 -12.81 -19.54 -10.43
CA ILE A 30 -11.50 -19.12 -9.93
C ILE A 30 -10.97 -20.13 -8.92
N ALA A 31 -9.66 -20.31 -8.88
CA ALA A 31 -8.98 -21.09 -7.84
C ALA A 31 -7.64 -20.43 -7.50
N VAL A 32 -7.22 -20.48 -6.24
CA VAL A 32 -5.90 -20.00 -5.81
C VAL A 32 -5.08 -21.20 -5.37
N ALA A 33 -3.93 -21.42 -6.00
CA ALA A 33 -2.99 -22.44 -5.57
C ALA A 33 -2.25 -22.03 -4.30
N ASN A 34 -1.70 -22.99 -3.56
CA ASN A 34 -0.91 -22.73 -2.35
C ASN A 34 0.32 -21.84 -2.60
N SER A 35 0.77 -21.74 -3.86
CA SER A 35 1.83 -20.83 -4.30
C SER A 35 1.40 -19.36 -4.37
N GLY A 36 0.11 -19.04 -4.22
CA GLY A 36 -0.47 -17.72 -4.48
C GLY A 36 -0.90 -17.49 -5.93
N THR A 37 -0.71 -18.47 -6.82
CA THR A 37 -1.15 -18.35 -8.21
C THR A 37 -2.66 -18.42 -8.32
N LEU A 38 -3.27 -17.36 -8.82
CA LEU A 38 -4.68 -17.32 -9.18
C LEU A 38 -4.85 -17.98 -10.56
N TYR A 39 -5.81 -18.89 -10.66
CA TYR A 39 -6.25 -19.52 -11.90
C TYR A 39 -7.70 -19.11 -12.19
N VAL A 40 -8.00 -18.82 -13.45
CA VAL A 40 -9.33 -18.45 -13.94
C VAL A 40 -9.73 -19.41 -15.04
N ALA A 41 -10.90 -20.04 -14.91
CA ALA A 41 -11.51 -20.83 -15.97
C ALA A 41 -12.22 -19.88 -16.95
N ASP A 42 -11.56 -19.57 -18.06
CA ASP A 42 -12.02 -18.60 -19.07
C ASP A 42 -12.85 -19.32 -20.13
N ALA A 43 -14.12 -19.57 -19.78
CA ALA A 43 -14.90 -20.67 -20.35
C ALA A 43 -15.18 -20.51 -21.85
N CYS A 44 -15.48 -19.30 -22.33
CA CYS A 44 -15.73 -19.08 -23.75
C CYS A 44 -14.43 -18.90 -24.57
N ASN A 45 -13.30 -18.63 -23.92
CA ASN A 45 -12.00 -18.69 -24.56
C ASN A 45 -11.42 -20.13 -24.58
N HIS A 46 -12.04 -21.08 -23.87
CA HIS A 46 -11.56 -22.44 -23.69
C HIS A 46 -10.14 -22.52 -23.08
N GLU A 47 -9.81 -21.58 -22.21
CA GLU A 47 -8.48 -21.46 -21.60
C GLU A 47 -8.54 -21.48 -20.08
N ILE A 48 -7.45 -21.94 -19.44
CA ILE A 48 -7.18 -21.66 -18.03
C ILE A 48 -6.14 -20.55 -17.99
N ARG A 49 -6.54 -19.39 -17.47
CA ARG A 49 -5.67 -18.22 -17.32
C ARG A 49 -5.05 -18.25 -15.93
N ASN A 50 -3.85 -17.69 -15.77
CA ASN A 50 -3.22 -17.62 -14.46
C ASN A 50 -2.45 -16.31 -14.24
N GLY A 51 -2.19 -15.98 -12.97
CA GLY A 51 -1.36 -14.84 -12.58
C GLY A 51 -1.10 -14.80 -11.08
N VAL A 52 -0.04 -14.08 -10.68
CA VAL A 52 0.26 -13.79 -9.27
C VAL A 52 0.31 -12.27 -9.12
N PRO A 53 -0.80 -11.62 -8.75
CA PRO A 53 -0.84 -10.17 -8.63
C PRO A 53 0.05 -9.69 -7.47
N ALA A 54 0.90 -8.70 -7.75
CA ALA A 54 1.47 -7.83 -6.74
C ALA A 54 0.53 -6.64 -6.51
N ASP A 55 0.29 -6.32 -5.24
CA ASP A 55 -0.58 -5.22 -4.84
C ASP A 55 -0.18 -4.78 -3.43
N LEU A 56 0.25 -3.53 -3.31
CA LEU A 56 0.55 -2.85 -2.08
C LEU A 56 -0.49 -1.77 -1.86
N LYS A 57 -0.69 -1.48 -0.59
CA LYS A 57 -1.55 -0.40 -0.16
C LYS A 57 -0.94 0.29 1.02
N ILE A 58 -1.02 1.61 1.05
CA ILE A 58 -0.61 2.41 2.20
C ILE A 58 -1.77 3.27 2.72
N THR A 59 -1.83 3.44 4.03
CA THR A 59 -2.67 4.43 4.71
C THR A 59 -1.81 5.29 5.61
N CYS A 60 -2.16 6.56 5.78
CA CYS A 60 -1.52 7.49 6.71
C CYS A 60 -2.62 8.33 7.34
N THR A 61 -2.73 8.32 8.66
CA THR A 61 -3.67 9.18 9.39
C THR A 61 -3.31 9.33 10.86
N ASP A 62 -3.53 10.51 11.44
CA ASP A 62 -3.55 10.74 12.90
C ASP A 62 -4.97 10.57 13.50
N GLY A 63 -5.99 10.53 12.63
CA GLY A 63 -7.41 10.45 12.98
C GLY A 63 -8.10 11.79 13.20
N THR A 64 -7.43 12.91 12.93
CA THR A 64 -7.95 14.27 13.10
C THR A 64 -7.84 15.09 11.80
N THR A 65 -8.20 16.36 11.89
CA THR A 65 -7.97 17.36 10.81
C THR A 65 -7.45 18.68 11.40
N ILE A 66 -7.22 18.68 12.72
CA ILE A 66 -6.90 19.84 13.54
C ILE A 66 -5.95 19.35 14.63
N VAL A 67 -4.75 19.92 14.64
CA VAL A 67 -3.76 19.61 15.67
C VAL A 67 -3.39 20.87 16.45
N PRO A 68 -3.38 20.83 17.79
CA PRO A 68 -2.93 21.99 18.57
C PRO A 68 -1.45 22.27 18.33
N ASN A 69 -1.07 23.54 18.33
CA ASN A 69 0.35 23.89 18.31
C ASN A 69 1.05 23.45 19.61
N ARG A 70 2.33 23.09 19.51
CA ARG A 70 3.19 22.67 20.64
C ARG A 70 2.73 21.39 21.35
N THR A 71 1.86 20.59 20.74
CA THR A 71 1.53 19.24 21.25
C THR A 71 2.21 18.16 20.44
N LEU A 72 2.32 16.96 21.03
CA LEU A 72 2.69 15.78 20.26
C LEU A 72 1.51 15.36 19.40
N ASP A 73 1.81 15.01 18.16
CA ASP A 73 0.89 14.39 17.22
C ASP A 73 1.46 13.05 16.75
N THR A 74 0.61 12.09 16.42
CA THR A 74 1.00 10.72 16.06
C THR A 74 0.28 10.20 14.83
N TYR A 75 1.00 10.12 13.71
CA TYR A 75 0.53 9.47 12.49
C TYR A 75 0.66 7.95 12.60
N THR A 76 -0.41 7.24 12.24
CA THR A 76 -0.41 5.80 12.00
C THR A 76 -0.29 5.55 10.50
N ILE A 77 0.84 4.99 10.09
CA ILE A 77 1.14 4.65 8.69
C ILE A 77 1.15 3.14 8.55
N THR A 78 0.26 2.58 7.74
CA THR A 78 0.16 1.12 7.55
C THR A 78 0.38 0.75 6.10
N VAL A 79 1.40 -0.07 5.87
CA VAL A 79 1.67 -0.71 4.58
C VAL A 79 1.10 -2.12 4.61
N THR A 80 0.34 -2.50 3.61
CA THR A 80 -0.26 -3.84 3.47
C THR A 80 0.06 -4.41 2.10
N ASN A 81 0.39 -5.70 2.04
CA ASN A 81 0.37 -6.46 0.79
C ASN A 81 -1.01 -7.10 0.62
N THR A 82 -1.83 -6.53 -0.26
CA THR A 82 -3.16 -7.01 -0.62
C THR A 82 -3.11 -8.00 -1.79
N GLY A 83 -1.94 -8.16 -2.41
CA GLY A 83 -1.69 -9.08 -3.50
C GLY A 83 -1.43 -10.50 -3.04
N LEU A 84 -1.20 -11.38 -4.01
CA LEU A 84 -0.88 -12.79 -3.79
C LEU A 84 0.61 -13.11 -3.98
N GLN A 85 1.39 -12.14 -4.46
CA GLN A 85 2.84 -12.29 -4.59
C GLN A 85 3.53 -11.96 -3.27
N ASN A 86 4.57 -12.72 -2.89
CA ASN A 86 5.52 -12.28 -1.87
C ASN A 86 6.32 -11.08 -2.39
N LEU A 87 6.38 -10.00 -1.62
CA LEU A 87 7.07 -8.77 -1.99
C LEU A 87 8.28 -8.57 -1.08
N ASN A 88 9.43 -9.06 -1.54
CA ASN A 88 10.70 -8.93 -0.83
C ASN A 88 11.45 -7.71 -1.35
N GLY A 89 11.61 -6.69 -0.50
CA GLY A 89 12.21 -5.41 -0.88
C GLY A 89 11.21 -4.35 -1.34
N ALA A 90 9.95 -4.42 -0.87
CA ALA A 90 9.02 -3.32 -1.04
C ALA A 90 9.53 -2.12 -0.23
N VAL A 91 9.48 -0.91 -0.77
CA VAL A 91 10.05 0.26 -0.08
C VAL A 91 8.92 1.13 0.44
N VAL A 92 8.94 1.43 1.74
CA VAL A 92 8.08 2.45 2.35
C VAL A 92 8.88 3.72 2.60
N THR A 93 8.32 4.86 2.22
CA THR A 93 8.92 6.18 2.47
C THR A 93 7.91 7.15 3.05
N ASP A 94 8.34 7.92 4.04
CA ASP A 94 7.61 9.09 4.54
C ASP A 94 8.61 10.18 4.93
N THR A 95 8.51 11.34 4.26
CA THR A 95 9.28 12.54 4.61
C THR A 95 8.37 13.48 5.36
N PHE A 96 8.55 13.52 6.69
CA PHE A 96 7.67 14.29 7.56
C PHE A 96 7.78 15.79 7.29
N PRO A 97 6.67 16.55 7.38
CA PRO A 97 6.69 17.99 7.19
C PRO A 97 7.54 18.67 8.28
N ALA A 98 8.20 19.77 7.95
CA ALA A 98 9.12 20.48 8.87
C ALA A 98 8.46 20.97 10.17
N GLN A 99 7.13 21.08 10.18
CA GLN A 99 6.32 21.44 11.33
C GLN A 99 6.18 20.28 12.33
N LEU A 100 6.41 19.03 11.93
CA LEU A 100 6.45 17.87 12.82
C LEU A 100 7.91 17.59 13.21
N GLN A 101 8.31 18.07 14.39
CA GLN A 101 9.72 18.06 14.81
C GLN A 101 10.05 16.86 15.70
N ASN A 102 11.33 16.47 15.72
CA ASN A 102 11.85 15.41 16.59
C ASN A 102 11.10 14.08 16.47
N VAL A 103 10.71 13.72 15.23
CA VAL A 103 9.93 12.52 14.98
C VAL A 103 10.68 11.27 15.45
N THR A 104 10.01 10.44 16.23
CA THR A 104 10.38 9.05 16.49
C THR A 104 9.25 8.14 16.07
N TYR A 105 9.57 6.90 15.70
CA TYR A 105 8.54 5.95 15.31
C TYR A 105 8.82 4.56 15.83
N THR A 106 7.74 3.85 16.12
CA THR A 106 7.76 2.40 16.38
C THR A 106 7.15 1.65 15.21
N ALA A 107 7.66 0.46 14.92
CA ALA A 107 7.22 -0.37 13.81
C ALA A 107 6.78 -1.76 14.30
N THR A 108 5.62 -2.21 13.85
CA THR A 108 5.08 -3.53 14.18
C THR A 108 4.61 -4.24 12.92
N GLY A 109 4.96 -5.53 12.80
CA GLY A 109 4.58 -6.38 11.68
C GLY A 109 3.51 -7.39 12.05
N LYS A 110 2.67 -7.74 11.08
CA LYS A 110 1.67 -8.81 11.16
C LYS A 110 1.76 -9.71 9.95
N GLY A 111 1.39 -10.99 10.10
CA GLY A 111 1.29 -11.92 8.99
C GLY A 111 2.65 -12.32 8.40
N GLY A 112 3.70 -12.35 9.23
CA GLY A 112 5.04 -12.74 8.80
C GLY A 112 5.84 -11.64 8.10
N ALA A 113 5.36 -10.39 8.10
CA ALA A 113 6.13 -9.25 7.63
C ALA A 113 7.49 -9.17 8.36
N THR A 114 8.54 -8.75 7.64
CA THR A 114 9.89 -8.50 8.20
C THR A 114 10.55 -7.30 7.49
N GLY A 115 11.77 -6.93 7.89
CA GLY A 115 12.52 -5.83 7.27
C GLY A 115 12.17 -4.44 7.80
N PHE A 116 11.45 -4.36 8.92
CA PHE A 116 11.11 -3.11 9.59
C PHE A 116 11.85 -2.98 10.94
N SER A 117 12.03 -1.76 11.40
CA SER A 117 12.58 -1.43 12.72
C SER A 117 11.99 -0.15 13.25
N ASP A 118 12.07 0.06 14.57
CA ASP A 118 11.88 1.38 15.17
C ASP A 118 12.96 2.35 14.67
N GLY A 119 12.72 3.66 14.83
CA GLY A 119 13.65 4.69 14.37
C GLY A 119 13.26 6.11 14.71
N SER A 120 13.95 7.05 14.05
CA SER A 120 13.71 8.49 14.18
C SER A 120 13.91 9.21 12.85
N GLY A 121 13.33 10.40 12.74
CA GLY A 121 13.29 11.17 11.50
C GLY A 121 12.37 10.53 10.46
N ASN A 122 12.72 10.68 9.18
CA ASN A 122 11.96 10.18 8.04
C ASN A 122 11.98 8.65 7.99
N ILE A 123 10.89 8.06 7.48
CA ILE A 123 10.82 6.62 7.21
C ILE A 123 11.39 6.37 5.82
N ASN A 124 12.33 5.44 5.71
CA ASN A 124 12.79 4.86 4.46
C ASN A 124 13.28 3.44 4.75
N GLN A 125 12.39 2.45 4.59
CA GLN A 125 12.68 1.05 4.94
C GLN A 125 12.30 0.10 3.81
N SER A 126 13.08 -0.98 3.71
CA SER A 126 12.86 -2.07 2.76
C SER A 126 12.19 -3.23 3.49
N LEU A 127 10.93 -3.48 3.15
CA LEU A 127 10.05 -4.46 3.75
C LEU A 127 10.03 -5.76 2.97
N ASN A 128 9.89 -6.87 3.70
CA ASN A 128 9.47 -8.14 3.14
C ASN A 128 8.03 -8.39 3.58
N LEU A 129 7.12 -8.44 2.62
CA LEU A 129 5.69 -8.54 2.85
C LEU A 129 5.12 -9.79 2.16
N PRO A 130 4.86 -10.88 2.90
CA PRO A 130 4.03 -11.98 2.42
C PRO A 130 2.60 -11.52 2.07
N PRO A 131 1.83 -12.29 1.26
CA PRO A 131 0.42 -12.03 1.00
C PRO A 131 -0.40 -11.83 2.28
N GLY A 132 -1.17 -10.75 2.34
CA GLY A 132 -1.99 -10.39 3.50
C GLY A 132 -1.21 -9.89 4.72
N SER A 133 0.10 -9.78 4.64
CA SER A 133 0.93 -9.21 5.71
C SER A 133 0.87 -7.69 5.72
N SER A 134 1.25 -7.09 6.84
CA SER A 134 1.31 -5.64 7.00
C SER A 134 2.40 -5.20 7.96
N VAL A 135 2.85 -3.96 7.79
CA VAL A 135 3.70 -3.24 8.75
C VAL A 135 3.01 -1.93 9.10
N THR A 136 2.92 -1.64 10.39
CA THR A 136 2.36 -0.38 10.91
C THR A 136 3.44 0.40 11.65
N TYR A 137 3.65 1.63 11.22
CA TYR A 137 4.45 2.64 11.89
C TYR A 137 3.56 3.57 12.69
N LYS A 138 3.94 3.83 13.94
CA LYS A 138 3.38 4.93 14.74
C LYS A 138 4.45 5.99 14.89
N ALA A 139 4.36 7.06 14.12
CA ALA A 139 5.32 8.15 14.07
C ALA A 139 4.81 9.33 14.88
N THR A 140 5.52 9.69 15.95
CA THR A 140 5.15 10.75 16.88
C THR A 140 6.16 11.89 16.80
N GLY A 141 5.68 13.13 16.69
CA GLY A 141 6.52 14.32 16.71
C GLY A 141 5.83 15.53 17.34
N LEU A 142 6.61 16.58 17.61
CA LEU A 142 6.11 17.83 18.20
C LEU A 142 5.66 18.79 17.10
N ILE A 143 4.40 19.26 17.18
CA ILE A 143 3.89 20.29 16.28
C ILE A 143 4.54 21.65 16.55
N ASN A 144 5.07 22.26 15.48
CA ASN A 144 5.69 23.56 15.47
C ASN A 144 5.31 24.35 14.21
N GLY A 145 4.29 25.19 14.32
CA GLY A 145 3.91 26.07 13.23
C GLY A 145 3.01 27.21 13.69
N ALA A 146 2.73 28.15 12.78
CA ALA A 146 1.75 29.19 13.03
C ALA A 146 0.32 28.61 12.96
N SER A 147 -0.57 29.10 13.81
CA SER A 147 -2.00 28.77 13.74
C SER A 147 -2.56 29.09 12.35
N GLY A 148 -3.40 28.21 11.81
CA GLY A 148 -3.91 28.26 10.44
C GLY A 148 -2.99 27.63 9.38
N THR A 149 -1.78 27.21 9.72
CA THR A 149 -0.91 26.46 8.80
C THR A 149 -1.49 25.08 8.55
N VAL A 150 -1.58 24.66 7.29
CA VAL A 150 -1.91 23.28 6.94
C VAL A 150 -0.61 22.46 6.89
N ILE A 151 -0.52 21.45 7.76
CA ILE A 151 0.50 20.41 7.66
C ILE A 151 -0.04 19.28 6.79
N SER A 152 0.84 18.70 5.98
CA SER A 152 0.48 17.60 5.11
C SER A 152 1.54 16.52 5.25
N ASN A 153 1.17 15.38 5.83
CA ASN A 153 2.03 14.21 5.88
C ASN A 153 1.70 13.28 4.73
N THR A 154 2.70 12.83 3.96
CA THR A 154 2.47 11.95 2.80
C THR A 154 3.42 10.77 2.86
N ALA A 155 2.84 9.59 2.98
CA ALA A 155 3.57 8.33 2.92
C ALA A 155 3.36 7.66 1.57
N ASN A 156 4.40 7.03 1.06
CA ASN A 156 4.40 6.27 -0.18
C ASN A 156 4.89 4.84 0.07
N VAL A 157 4.44 3.91 -0.77
CA VAL A 157 5.01 2.57 -0.87
C VAL A 157 5.24 2.21 -2.34
N SER A 158 6.29 1.44 -2.63
CA SER A 158 6.53 0.88 -3.96
C SER A 158 6.88 -0.59 -3.89
N VAL A 159 6.44 -1.35 -4.90
CA VAL A 159 6.88 -2.73 -5.10
C VAL A 159 8.40 -2.83 -5.35
N PRO A 160 9.01 -4.00 -5.10
CA PRO A 160 10.42 -4.24 -5.40
C PRO A 160 10.74 -4.01 -6.89
N VAL A 161 11.99 -3.67 -7.19
CA VAL A 161 12.46 -3.53 -8.58
C VAL A 161 12.18 -4.81 -9.37
N GLY A 162 11.64 -4.65 -10.58
CA GLY A 162 11.30 -5.78 -11.46
C GLY A 162 9.94 -6.42 -11.16
N VAL A 163 9.26 -6.00 -10.08
CA VAL A 163 7.86 -6.34 -9.84
C VAL A 163 6.99 -5.23 -10.43
N THR A 164 5.93 -5.62 -11.14
CA THR A 164 4.92 -4.67 -11.63
C THR A 164 3.64 -4.87 -10.84
N GLU A 165 3.05 -3.76 -10.44
CA GLU A 165 1.87 -3.69 -9.62
C GLU A 165 0.67 -3.23 -10.43
N VAL A 166 -0.50 -3.77 -10.09
CA VAL A 166 -1.71 -3.56 -10.88
C VAL A 166 -2.51 -2.35 -10.41
N ILE A 167 -2.53 -2.08 -9.10
CA ILE A 167 -3.24 -0.96 -8.51
C ILE A 167 -2.20 -0.07 -7.84
N THR A 168 -1.85 1.04 -8.49
CA THR A 168 -0.84 1.97 -7.98
C THR A 168 -1.45 3.22 -7.35
N ALA A 169 -2.78 3.37 -7.43
CA ALA A 169 -3.50 4.55 -6.95
C ALA A 169 -3.54 4.63 -5.41
N ASP A 170 -3.38 3.51 -4.71
CA ASP A 170 -3.37 3.39 -3.26
C ASP A 170 -1.97 3.16 -2.67
N ASN A 171 -0.93 3.41 -3.47
CA ASN A 171 0.47 3.44 -3.06
C ASN A 171 0.91 4.77 -2.45
N THR A 172 0.00 5.73 -2.32
CA THR A 172 0.26 7.02 -1.69
C THR A 172 -0.92 7.36 -0.80
N ALA A 173 -0.62 7.75 0.44
CA ALA A 173 -1.61 8.24 1.38
C ALA A 173 -1.15 9.57 1.97
N THR A 174 -2.04 10.55 1.96
CA THR A 174 -1.80 11.88 2.51
C THR A 174 -2.83 12.19 3.57
N ASP A 175 -2.35 12.69 4.71
CA ASP A 175 -3.18 13.26 5.77
C ASP A 175 -2.90 14.77 5.88
N LYS A 176 -3.93 15.55 6.24
CA LYS A 176 -3.84 17.01 6.29
C LYS A 176 -4.55 17.58 7.50
N ASP A 177 -3.78 18.32 8.29
CA ASP A 177 -4.27 18.95 9.51
C ASP A 177 -4.02 20.45 9.48
N THR A 178 -4.94 21.20 10.08
CA THR A 178 -4.75 22.62 10.32
C THR A 178 -4.24 22.82 11.75
N ILE A 179 -3.09 23.48 11.90
CA ILE A 179 -2.56 23.82 13.22
C ILE A 179 -3.49 24.86 13.86
N GLN A 180 -3.90 24.63 15.12
CA GLN A 180 -4.65 25.60 15.92
C GLN A 180 -3.88 26.06 17.15
#